data_AF-A0A534LB59-F1
#
_entry.id   AF-A0A534LB59-F1
#
_cell.length_a   1.000
_cell.length_b   1.000
_cell.length_c   1.000
_cell.angle_alpha   90.00
_cell.angle_beta   90.00
_cell.angle_gamma   90.00
#
_symmetry.space_group_name_H-M   'P 1'
#
loop_
_entity.id
_entity.type
_entity.pdbx_description
1 polymer ?
#
loop_
_entity_poly.entity_id
_entity_poly.type
_entity_poly.pdbx_seq_one_letter_code
_entity_poly.pdbx_strand_id
1 'polypeptide(L)'
;MLCYAACPVFGTSPEFVGPAASALALRYIRDTRDEGADQRLARLNTKAGVWECTFVGECSVVCPKNVDPAAAIQTLKVLATMRHMRRLLMPKAESR
;
A
#
# COMPACT_ATOMS: atom_id res chain seq x y z
N MET A 1 9.74 -7.70 13.42
CA MET A 1 8.86 -8.03 12.28
C MET A 1 7.49 -8.55 12.75
N LEU A 2 6.83 -7.86 13.71
CA LEU A 2 5.60 -8.39 14.34
C LEU A 2 4.38 -8.37 13.40
N CYS A 3 4.22 -7.29 12.63
CA CYS A 3 3.11 -7.15 11.69
C CYS A 3 3.11 -8.21 10.57
N TYR A 4 4.28 -8.74 10.19
CA TYR A 4 4.41 -9.84 9.24
C TYR A 4 3.99 -11.17 9.87
N ALA A 5 4.50 -11.48 11.07
CA ALA A 5 4.13 -12.69 11.79
C ALA A 5 2.63 -12.75 12.12
N ALA A 6 2.02 -11.59 12.39
CA ALA A 6 0.60 -11.46 12.69
C ALA A 6 -0.33 -11.52 11.46
N CYS A 7 0.17 -11.26 10.25
CA CYS A 7 -0.68 -11.17 9.07
C CYS A 7 -0.91 -12.55 8.44
N PRO A 8 -2.13 -13.11 8.46
CA PRO A 8 -2.37 -14.45 7.91
C PRO A 8 -2.18 -14.48 6.39
N VAL A 9 -2.50 -13.38 5.69
CA VAL A 9 -2.30 -13.26 4.24
C VAL A 9 -0.83 -13.35 3.86
N PHE A 10 0.05 -12.75 4.63
CA PHE A 10 1.49 -12.85 4.37
C PHE A 10 2.00 -14.28 4.57
N GLY A 11 1.41 -15.03 5.51
CA GLY A 11 1.73 -16.45 5.71
C GLY A 11 1.27 -17.36 4.57
N THR A 12 0.25 -16.98 3.80
CA THR A 12 -0.31 -17.80 2.71
C THR A 12 0.03 -17.30 1.31
N SER A 13 0.45 -16.04 1.17
CA SER A 13 0.78 -15.37 -0.10
C SER A 13 2.21 -14.82 -0.03
N PRO A 14 3.23 -15.61 -0.43
CA PRO A 14 4.64 -15.24 -0.30
C PRO A 14 5.03 -14.00 -1.12
N GLU A 15 4.28 -13.75 -2.18
CA GLU A 15 4.46 -12.61 -3.07
C GLU A 15 3.97 -11.30 -2.42
N PHE A 16 3.14 -11.36 -1.37
CA PHE A 16 2.60 -10.18 -0.72
C PHE A 16 3.72 -9.33 -0.12
N VAL A 17 3.89 -8.09 -0.62
CA VAL A 17 4.88 -7.12 -0.11
C VAL A 17 4.77 -6.91 1.41
N GLY A 18 3.56 -7.03 1.95
CA GLY A 18 3.30 -7.06 3.38
C GLY A 18 3.08 -5.68 4.03
N PRO A 19 2.72 -5.69 5.32
CA PRO A 19 2.22 -4.50 6.01
C PRO A 19 3.28 -3.43 6.26
N ALA A 20 4.48 -3.79 6.74
CA ALA A 20 5.48 -2.77 7.07
C ALA A 20 6.03 -2.06 5.82
N ALA A 21 6.30 -2.82 4.75
CA ALA A 21 6.76 -2.25 3.49
C ALA A 21 5.70 -1.33 2.86
N SER A 22 4.42 -1.70 2.93
CA SER A 22 3.32 -0.84 2.49
C SER A 22 3.22 0.45 3.32
N ALA A 23 3.33 0.36 4.64
CA ALA A 23 3.33 1.55 5.51
C ALA A 23 4.51 2.48 5.22
N LEU A 24 5.71 1.91 5.00
CA LEU A 24 6.90 2.68 4.64
C LEU A 24 6.75 3.37 3.27
N ALA A 25 6.17 2.68 2.30
CA ALA A 25 5.93 3.25 0.99
C ALA A 25 4.92 4.41 1.06
N LEU A 26 3.83 4.27 1.85
CA LEU A 26 2.90 5.37 2.06
C LEU A 26 3.57 6.58 2.71
N ARG A 27 4.48 6.36 3.68
CA ARG A 27 5.24 7.44 4.31
C ARG A 27 6.02 8.26 3.29
N TYR A 28 6.64 7.65 2.28
CA TYR A 28 7.29 8.39 1.20
C TYR A 28 6.31 8.98 0.19
N ILE A 29 5.26 8.27 -0.19
CA ILE A 29 4.23 8.77 -1.12
C ILE A 29 3.56 10.04 -0.58
N ARG A 30 3.43 10.18 0.75
CA ARG A 30 2.87 11.37 1.40
C ARG A 30 3.90 12.45 1.75
N ASP A 31 5.18 12.18 1.56
CA ASP A 31 6.25 13.15 1.84
C ASP A 31 6.32 14.13 0.67
N THR A 32 6.07 15.42 0.90
CA THR A 32 6.06 16.45 -0.15
C THR A 32 7.42 16.68 -0.78
N ARG A 33 8.49 16.19 -0.14
CA ARG A 33 9.86 16.23 -0.66
C ARG A 33 10.16 15.07 -1.61
N ASP A 34 9.30 14.06 -1.68
CA ASP A 34 9.51 12.88 -2.49
C ASP A 34 9.03 13.09 -3.93
N GLU A 35 9.95 12.93 -4.87
CA GLU A 35 9.69 13.03 -6.32
C GLU A 35 9.36 11.67 -6.96
N GLY A 36 9.23 10.62 -6.14
CA GLY A 36 9.09 9.24 -6.58
C GLY A 36 7.75 8.58 -6.23
N ALA A 37 6.73 9.37 -5.87
CA ALA A 37 5.47 8.86 -5.32
C ALA A 37 4.74 7.95 -6.33
N ASP A 38 4.76 8.34 -7.61
CA ASP A 38 4.10 7.59 -8.69
C ASP A 38 4.76 6.23 -8.94
N GLN A 39 6.08 6.18 -8.95
CA GLN A 39 6.86 4.96 -9.14
C GLN A 39 6.59 3.99 -8.00
N ARG A 40 6.54 4.47 -6.75
CA ARG A 40 6.22 3.63 -5.58
C ARG A 40 4.80 3.11 -5.62
N LEU A 41 3.83 3.97 -5.92
CA LEU A 41 2.43 3.56 -6.02
C LEU A 41 2.24 2.52 -7.13
N ALA A 42 2.93 2.67 -8.28
CA ALA A 42 2.89 1.69 -9.36
C ALA A 42 3.44 0.31 -8.94
N ARG A 43 4.51 0.26 -8.14
CA ARG A 43 5.05 -1.01 -7.62
C ARG A 43 4.09 -1.72 -6.67
N LEU A 44 3.33 -0.95 -5.89
CA LEU A 44 2.35 -1.48 -4.94
C LEU A 44 0.98 -1.77 -5.57
N ASN A 45 0.65 -1.14 -6.70
CA ASN A 45 -0.60 -1.34 -7.43
C ASN A 45 -0.54 -2.60 -8.31
N THR A 46 -0.24 -3.73 -7.70
CA THR A 46 -0.16 -5.05 -8.33
C THR A 46 -0.90 -6.06 -7.48
N LYS A 47 -1.25 -7.22 -8.03
CA LYS A 47 -1.94 -8.28 -7.28
C LYS A 47 -1.18 -8.59 -5.98
N ALA A 48 0.11 -8.89 -6.10
CA ALA A 48 1.08 -9.13 -5.02
C ALA A 48 1.39 -7.90 -4.12
N GLY A 49 0.89 -6.72 -4.48
CA GLY A 49 1.04 -5.51 -3.70
C GLY A 49 -0.08 -5.33 -2.68
N VAL A 50 -0.72 -4.16 -2.67
CA VAL A 50 -1.74 -3.83 -1.66
C VAL A 50 -3.04 -4.62 -1.81
N TRP A 51 -3.25 -5.30 -2.94
CA TRP A 51 -4.50 -5.98 -3.27
C TRP A 51 -4.63 -7.37 -2.65
N GLU A 52 -3.54 -8.05 -2.25
CA GLU A 52 -3.61 -9.28 -1.44
C GLU A 52 -4.25 -9.01 -0.06
N CYS A 53 -4.06 -7.80 0.49
CA CYS A 53 -4.58 -7.48 1.82
C CYS A 53 -6.11 -7.52 1.87
N THR A 54 -6.67 -8.38 2.73
CA THR A 54 -8.12 -8.48 2.98
C THR A 54 -8.60 -7.65 4.18
N PHE A 55 -7.73 -6.82 4.76
CA PHE A 55 -8.01 -5.95 5.90
C PHE A 55 -8.35 -6.69 7.22
N VAL A 56 -7.62 -7.78 7.52
CA VAL A 56 -7.71 -8.49 8.83
C VAL A 56 -7.36 -7.57 10.02
N GLY A 57 -6.44 -6.62 9.83
CA GLY A 57 -6.13 -5.58 10.83
C GLY A 57 -5.12 -5.94 11.93
N GLU A 58 -4.78 -7.23 12.11
CA GLU A 58 -3.89 -7.67 13.21
C GLU A 58 -2.49 -7.02 13.16
N CYS A 59 -2.01 -6.66 11.97
CA CYS A 59 -0.74 -5.96 11.80
C CYS A 59 -0.68 -4.61 12.54
N SER A 60 -1.82 -3.94 12.74
CA SER A 60 -1.92 -2.71 13.52
C SER A 60 -2.02 -2.99 15.02
N VAL A 61 -2.78 -4.03 15.40
CA VAL A 61 -2.94 -4.47 16.81
C VAL A 61 -1.60 -4.79 17.46
N VAL A 62 -0.76 -5.56 16.75
CA VAL A 62 0.55 -5.98 17.29
C VAL A 62 1.66 -4.93 17.14
N CYS A 63 1.37 -3.77 16.56
CA CYS A 63 2.40 -2.78 16.25
C CYS A 63 2.86 -2.05 17.53
N PRO A 64 4.09 -2.27 18.03
CA PRO A 64 4.53 -1.71 19.31
C PRO A 64 4.83 -0.20 19.24
N LYS A 65 4.73 0.37 18.04
CA LYS A 65 4.99 1.79 17.76
C LYS A 65 3.75 2.53 17.25
N ASN A 66 2.57 1.90 17.31
CA ASN A 66 1.30 2.53 16.91
C ASN A 66 1.34 3.17 15.52
N VAL A 67 2.00 2.52 14.56
CA VAL A 67 2.17 3.03 13.18
C VAL A 67 0.89 2.89 12.34
N ASP A 68 0.03 1.93 12.70
CA ASP A 68 -1.16 1.52 11.95
C ASP A 68 -0.91 1.14 10.46
N PRO A 69 -0.23 0.00 10.20
CA PRO A 69 0.00 -0.49 8.84
C PRO A 69 -1.28 -0.82 8.07
N ALA A 70 -2.36 -1.23 8.76
CA ALA A 70 -3.63 -1.54 8.12
C ALA A 70 -4.24 -0.29 7.47
N ALA A 71 -4.31 0.84 8.19
CA ALA A 71 -4.78 2.10 7.62
C ALA A 71 -3.90 2.58 6.47
N ALA A 72 -2.58 2.35 6.57
CA ALA A 72 -1.67 2.70 5.49
C ALA A 72 -1.96 1.92 4.20
N ILE A 73 -2.19 0.60 4.30
CA ILE A 73 -2.56 -0.23 3.13
C ILE A 73 -3.89 0.26 2.52
N GLN A 74 -4.91 0.56 3.32
CA GLN A 74 -6.19 1.03 2.79
C GLN A 74 -6.06 2.40 2.10
N THR A 75 -5.24 3.30 2.64
CA THR A 75 -4.93 4.56 1.96
C THR A 75 -4.31 4.31 0.59
N LEU A 76 -3.35 3.39 0.50
CA LEU A 76 -2.71 3.05 -0.78
C LEU A 76 -3.71 2.47 -1.78
N LYS A 77 -4.65 1.64 -1.35
CA LYS A 77 -5.75 1.15 -2.21
C LYS A 77 -6.59 2.31 -2.75
N VAL A 78 -6.95 3.27 -1.91
CA VAL A 78 -7.68 4.47 -2.35
C VAL A 78 -6.87 5.25 -3.38
N LEU A 79 -5.59 5.52 -3.11
CA LEU A 79 -4.72 6.24 -4.06
C LEU A 79 -4.57 5.49 -5.39
N ALA A 80 -4.40 4.17 -5.34
CA ALA A 80 -4.30 3.30 -6.51
C ALA A 80 -5.61 3.30 -7.33
N THR A 81 -6.76 3.20 -6.66
CA THR A 81 -8.08 3.28 -7.31
C THR A 81 -8.29 4.65 -7.92
N MET A 82 -8.00 5.74 -7.21
CA MET A 82 -8.15 7.10 -7.73
C MET A 82 -7.26 7.34 -8.96
N ARG A 83 -6.04 6.81 -8.95
CA ARG A 83 -5.16 6.82 -10.13
C ARG A 83 -5.78 6.04 -11.29
N HIS A 84 -6.26 4.83 -11.03
CA HIS A 84 -6.91 4.01 -12.05
C HIS A 84 -8.13 4.71 -12.65
N MET A 85 -9.00 5.29 -11.82
CA MET A 85 -10.16 6.06 -12.24
C MET A 85 -9.75 7.29 -13.06
N ARG A 86 -8.71 8.03 -12.66
CA ARG A 86 -8.21 9.17 -13.43
C ARG A 86 -7.72 8.74 -14.81
N ARG A 87 -7.02 7.61 -14.92
CA ARG A 87 -6.57 7.06 -16.22
C ARG A 87 -7.74 6.64 -17.10
N LEU A 88 -8.78 6.03 -16.53
CA LEU A 88 -9.98 5.63 -17.26
C LEU A 88 -10.80 6.83 -17.75
N LEU A 89 -10.99 7.85 -16.90
CA LEU A 89 -11.89 8.98 -17.17
C LEU A 89 -11.20 10.15 -17.88
N MET A 90 -9.87 10.30 -17.76
CA MET A 90 -9.10 11.42 -18.31
C MET A 90 -7.82 10.95 -19.03
N PRO A 91 -7.92 10.13 -20.09
CA PRO A 91 -6.76 9.49 -20.73
C PRO A 91 -5.76 10.47 -21.36
N LYS A 92 -6.18 11.70 -21.71
CA LYS A 92 -5.30 12.74 -22.30
C LYS A 92 -4.43 13.48 -21.28
N ALA A 93 -4.70 13.36 -19.97
CA ALA A 93 -3.97 14.08 -18.93
C ALA A 93 -2.65 13.38 -18.53
N GLU A 94 -2.49 12.10 -18.84
CA GLU A 94 -1.34 11.28 -18.43
C GLU A 94 -0.20 11.27 -19.48
N SER A 95 -0.39 11.93 -20.63
CA SER A 95 0.60 12.01 -21.73
C SER A 95 1.44 13.29 -21.73
N ARG A 96 1.53 14.00 -20.60
CA ARG A 96 2.38 15.17 -20.40
C ARG A 96 3.36 14.91 -19.27
#